data_AF-A0A7Y9I957-F1
#
_entry.id   AF-A0A7Y9I957-F1
#
_cell.length_a   1.000
_cell.length_b   1.000
_cell.length_c   1.000
_cell.angle_alpha   90.00
_cell.angle_beta   90.00
_cell.angle_gamma   90.00
#
_symmetry.space_group_name_H-M   'P 1'
#
loop_
_entity.id
_entity.type
_entity.pdbx_description
1 polymer ?
#
loop_
_entity_poly.entity_id
_entity_poly.type
_entity_poly.pdbx_seq_one_letter_code
_entity_poly.pdbx_strand_id
1 'polypeptide(L)'
;MLTPETAGHRDLLTVSRLIRGEVRSASVAASNSVTAPPEVLALSPGGRIAYVLERLGGRSPGDTLASQLPAGRTLTAIDLTDPAAPKIIGGTAVASTPEALAVNPDGRTVALVANDSERSVLQLLPVGADGRPGSPRTYDLAGLGLTDPAGGDLVTQVQWHPSGRYLAINVTDQNRVGFFEVERDGDVVPWGAPVITGTDPFVGRFTPDGRHYLTANWGRDLEAPDIEGRLPDVPSTVQAIKLAAPGDPRARHRPGPEADTDRSSEGLAISPDGRLV
;
A
#
# COMPACT_ATOMS: atom_id res chain seq x y z
N MET A 1 -23.51 -4.50 5.63
CA MET A 1 -24.04 -4.29 6.99
C MET A 1 -22.90 -4.42 7.97
N LEU A 2 -22.76 -3.48 8.91
CA LEU A 2 -21.82 -3.59 10.02
C LEU A 2 -22.38 -4.53 11.09
N THR A 3 -21.49 -5.15 11.86
CA THR A 3 -21.90 -5.92 13.04
C THR A 3 -22.54 -5.01 14.11
N PRO A 4 -23.51 -5.50 14.91
CA PRO A 4 -24.12 -4.72 15.98
C PRO A 4 -23.11 -4.14 16.97
N GLU A 5 -23.37 -2.95 17.51
CA GLU A 5 -22.48 -2.29 18.50
C GLU A 5 -22.19 -3.16 19.72
N THR A 6 -23.24 -3.83 20.17
CA THR A 6 -23.25 -4.66 21.37
C THR A 6 -22.33 -5.87 21.25
N ALA A 7 -21.89 -6.24 20.04
CA ALA A 7 -20.89 -7.28 19.83
C ALA A 7 -19.49 -6.86 20.31
N GLY A 8 -19.24 -5.55 20.47
CA GLY A 8 -17.99 -5.04 21.04
C GLY A 8 -16.74 -5.28 20.19
N HIS A 9 -16.91 -5.63 18.90
CA HIS A 9 -15.81 -5.80 17.96
C HIS A 9 -15.03 -4.50 17.77
N ARG A 10 -13.71 -4.63 17.63
CA ARG A 10 -12.76 -3.54 17.42
C ARG A 10 -11.73 -3.99 16.41
N ASP A 11 -11.14 -3.03 15.73
CA ASP A 11 -9.96 -3.28 14.91
C ASP A 11 -8.76 -3.59 15.81
N LEU A 12 -8.04 -4.65 15.47
CA LEU A 12 -6.92 -5.17 16.26
C LEU A 12 -5.71 -5.38 15.35
N LEU A 13 -4.54 -4.91 15.78
CA LEU A 13 -3.30 -5.53 15.37
C LEU A 13 -3.06 -6.75 16.25
N THR A 14 -2.90 -7.93 15.65
CA THR A 14 -2.54 -9.16 16.35
C THR A 14 -1.16 -9.63 15.91
N VAL A 15 -0.30 -9.88 16.90
CA VAL A 15 1.04 -10.44 16.71
C VAL A 15 0.98 -11.90 17.13
N SER A 16 1.36 -12.82 16.24
CA SER A 16 1.37 -14.25 16.50
C SER A 16 2.78 -14.81 16.32
N ARG A 17 3.21 -15.67 17.25
CA ARG A 17 4.50 -16.36 17.21
C ARG A 17 4.30 -17.85 17.33
N LEU A 18 5.00 -18.61 16.50
CA LEU A 18 5.11 -20.06 16.62
C LEU A 18 6.29 -20.39 17.55
N ILE A 19 6.01 -20.92 18.73
CA ILE A 19 6.99 -21.29 19.75
C ILE A 19 6.80 -22.77 20.07
N ARG A 20 7.78 -23.60 19.69
CA ARG A 20 7.76 -25.07 19.91
C ARG A 20 6.48 -25.75 19.40
N GLY A 21 5.97 -25.29 18.24
CA GLY A 21 4.75 -25.82 17.64
C GLY A 21 3.44 -25.22 18.17
N GLU A 22 3.49 -24.36 19.19
CA GLU A 22 2.32 -23.64 19.70
C GLU A 22 2.26 -22.21 19.17
N VAL A 23 1.07 -21.76 18.79
CA VAL A 23 0.83 -20.36 18.44
C VAL A 23 0.56 -19.57 19.72
N ARG A 24 1.35 -18.53 19.96
CA ARG A 24 1.13 -17.55 21.03
C ARG A 24 0.84 -16.19 20.41
N SER A 25 -0.21 -15.54 20.88
CA SER A 25 -0.66 -14.27 20.31
C SER A 25 -0.88 -13.20 21.37
N ALA A 26 -0.64 -11.96 20.97
CA ALA A 26 -1.01 -10.76 21.71
C ALA A 26 -1.60 -9.73 20.74
N SER A 27 -2.49 -8.88 21.24
CA SER A 27 -3.19 -7.90 20.40
C SER A 27 -3.23 -6.54 21.06
N VAL A 28 -3.28 -5.51 20.23
CA VAL A 28 -3.54 -4.12 20.63
C VAL A 28 -4.63 -3.56 19.72
N ALA A 29 -5.58 -2.81 20.31
CA ALA A 29 -6.62 -2.14 19.53
C ALA A 29 -6.00 -1.02 18.70
N ALA A 30 -6.15 -1.10 17.38
CA ALA A 30 -5.61 -0.14 16.43
C ALA A 30 -6.58 -0.03 15.25
N SER A 31 -7.12 1.18 15.05
CA SER A 31 -8.03 1.46 13.94
C SER A 31 -7.35 1.19 12.61
N ASN A 32 -8.00 0.39 11.76
CA ASN A 32 -7.59 0.20 10.37
C ASN A 32 -8.80 0.27 9.43
N SER A 33 -9.98 -0.16 9.94
CA SER A 33 -11.27 -0.31 9.29
C SER A 33 -11.13 -0.62 7.81
N VAL A 34 -10.36 -1.69 7.54
CA VAL A 34 -9.94 -2.08 6.20
C VAL A 34 -11.13 -2.55 5.41
N THR A 35 -11.36 -1.91 4.27
CA THR A 35 -12.40 -2.26 3.30
C THR A 35 -11.86 -2.60 1.91
N ALA A 36 -10.55 -2.43 1.67
CA ALA A 36 -9.70 -2.93 0.58
C ALA A 36 -8.25 -2.38 0.76
N PRO A 37 -7.31 -2.53 -0.21
CA PRO A 37 -6.23 -3.54 -0.28
C PRO A 37 -5.53 -3.92 1.04
N PRO A 38 -4.75 -5.02 1.07
CA PRO A 38 -4.07 -5.51 2.29
C PRO A 38 -2.89 -4.64 2.78
N GLU A 39 -2.57 -3.54 2.11
CA GLU A 39 -1.31 -2.81 2.24
C GLU A 39 -1.36 -1.67 3.28
N VAL A 40 -2.31 -1.77 4.21
CA VAL A 40 -2.50 -0.80 5.30
C VAL A 40 -1.65 -1.13 6.54
N LEU A 41 -0.80 -2.15 6.47
CA LEU A 41 0.12 -2.56 7.53
C LEU A 41 1.51 -2.75 6.94
N ALA A 42 2.52 -2.08 7.50
CA ALA A 42 3.91 -2.38 7.18
C ALA A 42 4.79 -2.40 8.43
N LEU A 43 5.85 -3.20 8.37
CA LEU A 43 6.83 -3.32 9.44
C LEU A 43 8.07 -2.46 9.14
N SER A 44 8.66 -1.89 10.18
CA SER A 44 10.01 -1.33 10.08
C SER A 44 11.02 -2.41 9.70
N PRO A 45 12.19 -2.04 9.14
CA PRO A 45 13.32 -2.97 9.04
C PRO A 45 13.60 -3.63 10.40
N GLY A 46 13.76 -4.96 10.38
CA GLY A 46 13.92 -5.77 11.59
C GLY A 46 12.64 -6.03 12.40
N GLY A 47 11.47 -5.53 11.97
CA GLY A 47 10.17 -5.89 12.53
C GLY A 47 9.87 -5.34 13.92
N ARG A 48 10.59 -4.31 14.37
CA ARG A 48 10.42 -3.76 15.73
C ARG A 48 9.22 -2.83 15.85
N ILE A 49 8.84 -2.13 14.79
CA ILE A 49 7.68 -1.25 14.76
C ILE A 49 6.72 -1.72 13.66
N ALA A 50 5.43 -1.74 13.96
CA ALA A 50 4.36 -1.84 12.97
C ALA A 50 3.71 -0.47 12.75
N TYR A 51 3.45 -0.15 11.49
CA TYR A 51 2.69 1.02 11.08
C TYR A 51 1.34 0.54 10.52
N VAL A 52 0.25 1.00 11.13
CA VAL A 52 -1.13 0.67 10.75
C VAL A 52 -1.82 1.93 10.24
N LEU A 53 -2.30 1.88 9.00
CA LEU A 53 -3.02 2.95 8.34
C LEU A 53 -4.52 2.76 8.50
N GLU A 54 -5.19 3.81 8.93
CA GLU A 54 -6.63 3.89 9.05
C GLU A 54 -7.23 4.31 7.71
N ARG A 55 -7.81 3.35 6.98
CA ARG A 55 -8.47 3.60 5.69
C ARG A 55 -9.82 4.30 5.88
N LEU A 56 -10.66 3.71 6.74
CA LEU A 56 -11.91 4.31 7.20
C LEU A 56 -11.78 4.60 8.70
N GLY A 57 -12.47 5.62 9.19
CA GLY A 57 -12.55 5.88 10.62
C GLY A 57 -13.54 4.95 11.31
N GLY A 58 -13.46 4.92 12.64
CA GLY A 58 -14.37 4.13 13.45
C GLY A 58 -15.84 4.53 13.30
N ARG A 59 -16.72 3.55 13.52
CA ARG A 59 -18.19 3.71 13.60
C ARG A 59 -18.62 4.84 14.53
N SER A 60 -19.57 5.65 14.08
CA SER A 60 -20.35 6.55 14.93
C SER A 60 -21.57 5.82 15.54
N PRO A 61 -22.14 6.31 16.66
CA PRO A 61 -23.38 5.76 17.20
C PRO A 61 -24.51 5.77 16.16
N GLY A 62 -25.11 4.62 15.91
CA GLY A 62 -26.20 4.46 14.93
C GLY A 62 -25.77 4.04 13.52
N ASP A 63 -24.46 3.96 13.23
CA ASP A 63 -23.98 3.43 11.95
C ASP A 63 -24.30 1.93 11.82
N THR A 64 -24.83 1.56 10.66
CA THR A 64 -25.23 0.19 10.31
C THR A 64 -24.64 -0.29 8.97
N LEU A 65 -24.06 0.61 8.19
CA LEU A 65 -23.47 0.34 6.88
C LEU A 65 -22.02 0.83 6.82
N ALA A 66 -21.16 0.12 6.08
CA ALA A 66 -19.77 0.51 5.89
C ALA A 66 -19.62 1.86 5.19
N SER A 67 -20.57 2.22 4.30
CA SER A 67 -20.63 3.51 3.63
C SER A 67 -20.92 4.70 4.56
N GLN A 68 -21.32 4.46 5.81
CA GLN A 68 -21.51 5.50 6.82
C GLN A 68 -20.24 5.80 7.60
N LEU A 69 -19.24 4.92 7.53
CA LEU A 69 -17.97 5.13 8.22
C LEU A 69 -17.27 6.36 7.64
N PRO A 70 -16.74 7.26 8.49
CA PRO A 70 -16.03 8.43 8.01
C PRO A 70 -14.75 8.03 7.27
N ALA A 71 -14.23 8.92 6.42
CA ALA A 71 -12.90 8.74 5.84
C ALA A 71 -11.83 8.59 6.94
N GLY A 72 -10.94 7.61 6.82
CA GLY A 72 -9.79 7.44 7.69
C GLY A 72 -8.71 8.48 7.38
N ARG A 73 -7.87 8.77 8.38
CA ARG A 73 -6.87 9.86 8.30
C ARG A 73 -5.72 9.70 9.29
N THR A 74 -5.48 8.48 9.76
CA THR A 74 -4.54 8.22 10.84
C THR A 74 -3.52 7.17 10.43
N LEU A 75 -2.23 7.46 10.62
CA LEU A 75 -1.18 6.45 10.65
C LEU A 75 -0.76 6.22 12.10
N THR A 76 -0.89 4.99 12.59
CA THR A 76 -0.56 4.58 13.97
C THR A 76 0.74 3.78 13.98
N ALA A 77 1.65 4.09 14.90
CA ALA A 77 2.88 3.34 15.14
C ALA A 77 2.79 2.51 16.42
N ILE A 78 3.19 1.25 16.32
CA ILE A 78 3.06 0.25 17.37
C ILE A 78 4.42 -0.43 17.58
N ASP A 79 4.96 -0.34 18.80
CA ASP A 79 6.17 -1.04 19.23
C ASP A 79 5.89 -2.53 19.46
N LEU A 80 6.69 -3.36 18.79
CA LEU A 80 6.67 -4.81 18.81
C LEU A 80 7.94 -5.40 19.45
N THR A 81 8.76 -4.58 20.11
CA THR A 81 9.99 -5.04 20.80
C THR A 81 9.68 -6.15 21.81
N ASP A 82 8.54 -6.05 22.51
CA ASP A 82 7.93 -7.18 23.20
C ASP A 82 6.67 -7.65 22.42
N PRO A 83 6.76 -8.71 21.60
CA PRO A 83 5.64 -9.18 20.81
C PRO A 83 4.53 -9.82 21.64
N ALA A 84 4.77 -10.11 22.92
CA ALA A 84 3.73 -10.56 23.84
C ALA A 84 2.95 -9.38 24.46
N ALA A 85 3.42 -8.15 24.27
CA ALA A 85 2.80 -6.94 24.79
C ALA A 85 3.01 -5.76 23.81
N PRO A 86 2.40 -5.80 22.60
CA PRO A 86 2.50 -4.72 21.62
C PRO A 86 1.92 -3.41 22.19
N LYS A 87 2.56 -2.27 21.89
CA LYS A 87 2.19 -0.96 22.47
C LYS A 87 2.09 0.11 21.40
N ILE A 88 0.98 0.85 21.36
CA ILE A 88 0.90 2.07 20.55
C ILE A 88 1.91 3.07 21.13
N ILE A 89 2.82 3.53 20.27
CA ILE A 89 3.84 4.52 20.63
C ILE A 89 3.56 5.88 20.01
N GLY A 90 2.68 5.99 19.02
CA GLY A 90 2.29 7.28 18.48
C GLY A 90 1.39 7.16 17.27
N GLY A 91 1.01 8.31 16.73
CA GLY A 91 0.31 8.40 15.46
C GLY A 91 0.40 9.81 14.90
N THR A 92 0.06 9.94 13.62
CA THR A 92 0.09 11.21 12.89
C THR A 92 -1.06 11.27 11.92
N ALA A 93 -1.53 12.48 11.63
CA ALA A 93 -2.57 12.72 10.64
C ALA A 93 -2.00 12.59 9.23
N VAL A 94 -2.77 11.95 8.36
CA VAL A 94 -2.44 11.74 6.94
C VAL A 94 -3.59 12.23 6.06
N ALA A 95 -3.38 12.19 4.74
CA ALA A 95 -4.44 12.49 3.77
C ALA A 95 -5.66 11.58 4.00
N SER A 96 -6.86 12.08 3.68
CA SER A 96 -8.10 11.31 3.80
C SER A 96 -8.12 10.13 2.86
N THR A 97 -8.82 9.07 3.27
CA THR A 97 -9.03 7.86 2.45
C THR A 97 -7.71 7.28 1.94
N PRO A 98 -6.75 7.00 2.84
CA PRO A 98 -5.49 6.38 2.46
C PRO A 98 -5.70 4.91 2.06
N GLU A 99 -4.93 4.45 1.08
CA GLU A 99 -5.11 3.11 0.48
C GLU A 99 -3.99 2.14 0.84
N ALA A 100 -2.74 2.61 0.83
CA ALA A 100 -1.57 1.75 1.04
C ALA A 100 -0.41 2.51 1.66
N LEU A 101 0.47 1.79 2.35
CA LEU A 101 1.73 2.31 2.87
C LEU A 101 2.92 1.36 2.64
N ALA A 102 4.12 1.92 2.62
CA ALA A 102 5.37 1.17 2.59
C ALA A 102 6.46 1.87 3.41
N VAL A 103 7.24 1.10 4.17
CA VAL A 103 8.40 1.60 4.91
C VAL A 103 9.64 1.51 4.03
N ASN A 104 10.43 2.58 3.99
CA ASN A 104 11.71 2.60 3.30
C ASN A 104 12.65 1.50 3.88
N PRO A 105 13.46 0.82 3.06
CA PRO A 105 14.44 -0.17 3.53
C PRO A 105 15.37 0.32 4.65
N ASP A 106 15.63 1.63 4.73
CA ASP A 106 16.45 2.21 5.81
C ASP A 106 15.68 2.54 7.10
N GLY A 107 14.35 2.42 7.06
CA GLY A 107 13.44 2.62 8.19
C GLY A 107 13.17 4.08 8.55
N ARG A 108 13.68 5.05 7.79
CA ARG A 108 13.59 6.49 8.12
C ARG A 108 12.43 7.21 7.46
N THR A 109 11.70 6.55 6.56
CA THR A 109 10.57 7.16 5.85
C THR A 109 9.46 6.15 5.64
N VAL A 110 8.23 6.56 5.85
CA VAL A 110 7.03 5.85 5.41
C VAL A 110 6.47 6.58 4.20
N ALA A 111 6.25 5.87 3.11
CA ALA A 111 5.46 6.35 1.97
C ALA A 111 4.03 5.84 2.13
N LEU A 112 3.04 6.64 1.77
CA LEU A 112 1.65 6.21 1.65
C LEU A 112 0.97 6.89 0.46
N VAL A 113 -0.07 6.27 -0.06
CA VAL A 113 -0.94 6.85 -1.09
C VAL A 113 -2.36 6.97 -0.57
N ALA A 114 -3.05 8.01 -1.03
CA ALA A 114 -4.42 8.29 -0.65
C ALA A 114 -5.18 8.90 -1.83
N ASN A 115 -6.49 8.66 -1.88
CA ASN A 115 -7.36 9.18 -2.93
C ASN A 115 -8.59 9.80 -2.29
N ASP A 116 -8.95 11.01 -2.69
CA ASP A 116 -10.27 11.57 -2.44
C ASP A 116 -10.97 11.88 -3.78
N SER A 117 -12.17 12.46 -3.73
CA SER A 117 -12.92 12.80 -4.94
C SER A 117 -12.27 13.89 -5.79
N GLU A 118 -11.28 14.62 -5.26
CA GLU A 118 -10.63 15.75 -5.92
C GLU A 118 -9.23 15.39 -6.42
N ARG A 119 -8.51 14.49 -5.75
CA ARG A 119 -7.13 14.15 -6.10
C ARG A 119 -6.62 12.84 -5.48
N SER A 120 -5.57 12.32 -6.09
CA SER A 120 -4.71 11.28 -5.53
C SER A 120 -3.37 11.87 -5.11
N VAL A 121 -2.85 11.47 -3.94
CA VAL A 121 -1.62 12.01 -3.38
C VAL A 121 -0.67 10.92 -2.91
N LEU A 122 0.64 11.21 -3.01
CA LEU A 122 1.71 10.52 -2.29
C LEU A 122 2.06 11.34 -1.05
N GLN A 123 2.19 10.71 0.10
CA GLN A 123 2.79 11.32 1.28
C GLN A 123 4.07 10.60 1.71
N LEU A 124 5.10 11.38 2.02
CA LEU A 124 6.35 10.90 2.63
C LEU A 124 6.44 11.42 4.06
N LEU A 125 6.51 10.50 5.01
CA LEU A 125 6.57 10.78 6.44
C LEU A 125 7.95 10.42 6.99
N PRO A 126 8.72 11.36 7.55
CA PRO A 126 9.96 11.01 8.23
C PRO A 126 9.65 10.19 9.49
N VAL A 127 10.54 9.27 9.84
CA VAL A 127 10.44 8.43 11.03
C VAL A 127 11.56 8.77 12.00
N GLY A 128 11.19 9.11 13.23
CA GLY A 128 12.14 9.36 14.31
C GLY A 128 12.89 8.10 14.75
N ALA A 129 14.01 8.27 15.44
CA ALA A 129 14.79 7.14 15.97
C ALA A 129 14.01 6.27 16.97
N ASP A 130 12.95 6.81 17.55
CA ASP A 130 12.00 6.12 18.43
C ASP A 130 10.88 5.38 17.66
N GLY A 131 10.92 5.40 16.32
CA GLY A 131 9.93 4.76 15.45
C GLY A 131 8.67 5.59 15.21
N ARG A 132 8.54 6.79 15.80
CA ARG A 132 7.35 7.63 15.62
C ARG A 132 7.36 8.33 14.25
N PRO A 133 6.24 8.32 13.51
CA PRO A 133 6.13 9.06 12.26
C PRO A 133 5.95 10.56 12.55
N GLY A 134 6.63 11.41 11.78
CA GLY A 134 6.51 12.86 11.81
C GLY A 134 5.41 13.39 10.90
N SER A 135 5.46 14.69 10.60
CA SER A 135 4.52 15.33 9.67
C SER A 135 4.79 14.94 8.22
N PRO A 136 3.76 14.62 7.43
CA PRO A 136 3.92 14.26 6.02
C PRO A 136 4.33 15.46 5.15
N ARG A 137 5.22 15.20 4.18
CA ARG A 137 5.27 15.97 2.93
C ARG A 137 4.31 15.35 1.94
N THR A 138 3.52 16.18 1.24
CA THR A 138 2.47 15.72 0.33
C THR A 138 2.77 16.15 -1.09
N TYR A 139 2.64 15.21 -2.02
CA TYR A 139 2.85 15.39 -3.45
C TYR A 139 1.57 15.03 -4.19
N ASP A 140 1.12 15.95 -5.04
CA ASP A 140 0.00 15.71 -5.95
C ASP A 140 0.45 14.78 -7.08
N LEU A 141 -0.20 13.63 -7.22
CA LEU A 141 0.16 12.64 -8.24
C LEU A 141 -0.17 13.13 -9.66
N ALA A 142 -1.15 14.02 -9.83
CA ALA A 142 -1.44 14.64 -11.11
C ALA A 142 -0.33 15.63 -11.49
N GLY A 143 0.16 16.40 -10.50
CA GLY A 143 1.33 17.28 -10.65
C GLY A 143 2.63 16.53 -10.99
N LEU A 144 2.72 15.26 -10.60
CA LEU A 144 3.81 14.35 -10.98
C LEU A 144 3.56 13.60 -12.31
N GLY A 145 2.43 13.86 -12.99
CA GLY A 145 2.08 13.25 -14.27
C GLY A 145 1.58 11.80 -14.18
N LEU A 146 1.19 11.34 -12.99
CA LEU A 146 0.73 9.97 -12.75
C LEU A 146 -0.77 9.78 -12.82
N THR A 147 -1.56 10.80 -12.49
CA THR A 147 -3.04 10.71 -12.42
C THR A 147 -3.67 11.87 -13.19
N ASP A 148 -4.99 11.86 -13.36
CA ASP A 148 -5.71 12.96 -14.02
C ASP A 148 -5.80 14.18 -13.08
N PRO A 149 -5.55 15.41 -13.56
CA PRO A 149 -5.82 16.62 -12.78
C PRO A 149 -7.27 16.79 -12.32
N ALA A 150 -8.23 16.11 -12.95
CA ALA A 150 -9.64 16.11 -12.54
C ALA A 150 -9.90 15.24 -11.29
N GLY A 151 -8.96 14.38 -10.90
CA GLY A 151 -9.08 13.46 -9.78
C GLY A 151 -10.01 12.28 -10.05
N GLY A 152 -10.32 11.54 -8.97
CA GLY A 152 -11.14 10.32 -9.03
C GLY A 152 -10.36 9.05 -9.39
N ASP A 153 -9.05 9.15 -9.61
CA ASP A 153 -8.20 8.01 -9.92
C ASP A 153 -8.09 7.02 -8.74
N LEU A 154 -7.91 5.74 -9.05
CA LEU A 154 -7.75 4.67 -8.06
C LEU A 154 -6.28 4.28 -7.90
N VAL A 155 -5.57 5.00 -7.03
CA VAL A 155 -4.20 4.65 -6.65
C VAL A 155 -4.22 3.68 -5.46
N THR A 156 -3.84 2.43 -5.69
CA THR A 156 -4.07 1.33 -4.72
C THR A 156 -2.82 0.81 -4.05
N GLN A 157 -1.63 1.17 -4.54
CA GLN A 157 -0.37 0.60 -4.10
C GLN A 157 0.75 1.63 -4.12
N VAL A 158 1.63 1.55 -3.12
CA VAL A 158 2.93 2.21 -3.11
C VAL A 158 3.97 1.27 -2.54
N GLN A 159 5.12 1.15 -3.18
CA GLN A 159 6.14 0.20 -2.73
C GLN A 159 7.55 0.75 -2.99
N TRP A 160 8.44 0.56 -2.01
CA TRP A 160 9.82 1.03 -2.07
C TRP A 160 10.72 0.06 -2.82
N HIS A 161 11.53 0.63 -3.71
CA HIS A 161 12.65 -0.05 -4.32
C HIS A 161 13.67 -0.50 -3.26
N PRO A 162 14.31 -1.68 -3.41
CA PRO A 162 15.29 -2.18 -2.43
C PRO A 162 16.44 -1.22 -2.14
N SER A 163 16.76 -0.31 -3.07
CA SER A 163 17.76 0.74 -2.85
C SER A 163 17.32 1.86 -1.89
N GLY A 164 16.03 1.94 -1.56
CA GLY A 164 15.43 3.01 -0.76
C GLY A 164 15.36 4.36 -1.46
N ARG A 165 15.65 4.44 -2.77
CA ARG A 165 15.65 5.69 -3.53
C ARG A 165 14.50 5.85 -4.52
N TYR A 166 13.80 4.77 -4.83
CA TYR A 166 12.73 4.79 -5.83
C TYR A 166 11.44 4.21 -5.26
N LEU A 167 10.33 4.65 -5.83
CA LEU A 167 8.98 4.18 -5.52
C LEU A 167 8.31 3.67 -6.79
N ALA A 168 7.48 2.64 -6.65
CA ALA A 168 6.47 2.28 -7.63
C ALA A 168 5.08 2.60 -7.05
N ILE A 169 4.18 3.07 -7.91
CA ILE A 169 2.80 3.39 -7.55
C ILE A 169 1.88 2.83 -8.64
N ASN A 170 0.88 2.02 -8.25
CA ASN A 170 -0.08 1.47 -9.19
C ASN A 170 -1.32 2.37 -9.30
N VAL A 171 -1.77 2.64 -10.53
CA VAL A 171 -3.03 3.32 -10.83
C VAL A 171 -3.96 2.29 -11.47
N THR A 172 -4.84 1.74 -10.64
CA THR A 172 -5.63 0.54 -10.92
C THR A 172 -6.62 0.76 -12.07
N ASP A 173 -7.35 1.86 -12.04
CA ASP A 173 -8.37 2.22 -13.03
C ASP A 173 -7.78 2.69 -14.38
N GLN A 174 -6.46 2.89 -14.45
CA GLN A 174 -5.77 3.31 -15.65
C GLN A 174 -4.77 2.28 -16.17
N ASN A 175 -4.76 1.07 -15.59
CA ASN A 175 -3.92 -0.04 -16.03
C ASN A 175 -2.45 0.36 -16.20
N ARG A 176 -1.90 1.09 -15.22
CA ARG A 176 -0.51 1.58 -15.30
C ARG A 176 0.20 1.65 -13.96
N VAL A 177 1.52 1.61 -14.04
CA VAL A 177 2.42 1.78 -12.89
C VAL A 177 3.34 2.97 -13.14
N GLY A 178 3.37 3.91 -12.19
CA GLY A 178 4.31 5.02 -12.14
C GLY A 178 5.56 4.66 -11.33
N PHE A 179 6.69 5.25 -11.70
CA PHE A 179 7.96 5.11 -10.99
C PHE A 179 8.51 6.49 -10.66
N PHE A 180 9.02 6.66 -9.44
CA PHE A 180 9.53 7.94 -8.95
C PHE A 180 10.87 7.76 -8.26
N GLU A 181 11.73 8.76 -8.38
CA GLU A 181 12.90 8.92 -7.52
C GLU A 181 12.55 9.84 -6.34
N VAL A 182 12.98 9.43 -5.15
CA VAL A 182 12.96 10.27 -3.95
C VAL A 182 14.37 10.84 -3.76
N GLU A 183 14.48 12.14 -3.97
CA GLU A 183 15.72 12.89 -3.86
C GLU A 183 16.12 13.09 -2.39
N ARG A 184 17.37 13.51 -2.16
CA ARG A 184 17.96 13.56 -0.80
C ARG A 184 17.30 14.58 0.12
N ASP A 185 16.77 15.66 -0.45
CA ASP A 185 16.02 16.70 0.25
C ASP A 185 14.56 16.30 0.50
N GLY A 186 14.15 15.13 0.00
CA GLY A 186 12.83 14.56 0.10
C GLY A 186 11.94 14.84 -1.10
N ASP A 187 12.40 15.59 -2.09
CA ASP A 187 11.59 15.86 -3.30
C ASP A 187 11.36 14.58 -4.10
N VAL A 188 10.26 14.56 -4.85
CA VAL A 188 9.82 13.40 -5.63
C VAL A 188 9.76 13.80 -7.08
N VAL A 189 10.49 13.07 -7.93
CA VAL A 189 10.54 13.33 -9.37
C VAL A 189 10.22 12.05 -10.16
N PRO A 190 9.56 12.16 -11.33
CA PRO A 190 9.30 11.00 -12.17
C PRO A 190 10.60 10.29 -12.58
N TRP A 191 10.65 8.97 -12.39
CA TRP A 191 11.70 8.11 -12.90
C TRP A 191 11.18 7.44 -14.16
N GLY A 192 11.35 8.11 -15.30
CA GLY A 192 10.82 7.62 -16.58
C GLY A 192 9.30 7.79 -16.74
N ALA A 193 8.78 7.33 -17.87
CA ALA A 193 7.34 7.35 -18.14
C ALA A 193 6.64 6.19 -17.41
N PRO A 194 5.37 6.37 -16.97
CA PRO A 194 4.54 5.27 -16.48
C PRO A 194 4.45 4.14 -17.51
N VAL A 195 4.37 2.90 -17.03
CA VAL A 195 4.29 1.70 -17.86
C VAL A 195 2.85 1.20 -17.85
N ILE A 196 2.29 0.99 -19.05
CA ILE A 196 1.01 0.31 -19.22
C ILE A 196 1.16 -1.17 -18.87
N THR A 197 0.19 -1.69 -18.12
CA THR A 197 0.14 -3.07 -17.65
C THR A 197 -1.10 -3.78 -18.16
N GLY A 198 -1.28 -5.04 -17.73
CA GLY A 198 -2.59 -5.69 -17.75
C GLY A 198 -3.62 -4.96 -16.87
N THR A 199 -4.86 -5.42 -16.95
CA THR A 199 -6.03 -4.77 -16.32
C THR A 199 -5.96 -4.80 -14.79
N ASP A 200 -6.24 -3.66 -14.14
CA ASP A 200 -6.33 -3.53 -12.68
C ASP A 200 -5.07 -4.04 -11.96
N PRO A 201 -3.91 -3.37 -12.15
CA PRO A 201 -2.66 -3.68 -11.45
C PRO A 201 -2.84 -3.40 -9.95
N PHE A 202 -3.22 -4.40 -9.17
CA PHE A 202 -3.71 -4.19 -7.82
C PHE A 202 -2.59 -4.20 -6.77
N VAL A 203 -1.72 -5.20 -6.81
CA VAL A 203 -0.55 -5.32 -5.92
C VAL A 203 0.72 -5.42 -6.73
N GLY A 204 1.82 -4.83 -6.23
CA GLY A 204 3.11 -4.99 -6.87
C GLY A 204 4.30 -5.04 -5.92
N ARG A 205 5.39 -5.64 -6.40
CA ARG A 205 6.65 -5.82 -5.65
C ARG A 205 7.86 -5.67 -6.57
N PHE A 206 8.89 -4.96 -6.11
CA PHE A 206 10.20 -5.06 -6.74
C PHE A 206 10.83 -6.43 -6.47
N THR A 207 11.59 -6.94 -7.44
CA THR A 207 12.52 -8.04 -7.20
C THR A 207 13.59 -7.63 -6.20
N PRO A 208 14.15 -8.55 -5.38
CA PRO A 208 15.19 -8.22 -4.40
C PRO A 208 16.42 -7.53 -4.99
N ASP A 209 16.76 -7.83 -6.25
CA ASP A 209 17.86 -7.19 -6.99
C ASP A 209 17.50 -5.80 -7.57
N GLY A 210 16.24 -5.37 -7.45
CA GLY A 210 15.76 -4.09 -7.93
C GLY A 210 15.68 -3.94 -9.45
N ARG A 211 15.83 -5.03 -10.22
CA ARG A 211 15.85 -4.94 -11.70
C ARG A 211 14.47 -5.03 -12.33
N HIS A 212 13.48 -5.57 -11.61
CA HIS A 212 12.12 -5.70 -12.09
C HIS A 212 11.12 -5.25 -11.04
N TYR A 213 9.96 -4.80 -11.51
CA TYR A 213 8.74 -4.66 -10.71
C TYR A 213 7.72 -5.65 -11.24
N LEU A 214 7.10 -6.43 -10.38
CA LEU A 214 6.02 -7.35 -10.75
C LEU A 214 4.71 -6.78 -10.24
N THR A 215 3.67 -6.89 -11.06
CA THR A 215 2.30 -6.50 -10.72
C THR A 215 1.38 -7.71 -10.85
N ALA A 216 0.49 -7.89 -9.87
CA ALA A 216 -0.67 -8.77 -9.95
C ALA A 216 -1.82 -7.94 -10.51
N ASN A 217 -2.18 -8.25 -11.75
CA ASN A 217 -3.27 -7.63 -12.48
C ASN A 217 -4.52 -8.45 -12.17
N TRP A 218 -5.33 -7.95 -11.24
CA TRP A 218 -6.51 -8.67 -10.74
C TRP A 218 -7.57 -8.78 -11.85
N GLY A 219 -7.70 -7.77 -12.70
CA GLY A 219 -8.57 -7.79 -13.87
C GLY A 219 -10.05 -7.53 -13.57
N ARG A 220 -10.37 -6.86 -12.45
CA ARG A 220 -11.77 -6.54 -12.13
C ARG A 220 -12.38 -5.60 -13.17
N ASP A 221 -13.68 -5.76 -13.39
CA ASP A 221 -14.49 -4.73 -14.03
C ASP A 221 -14.82 -3.66 -12.99
N LEU A 222 -14.16 -2.50 -13.07
CA LEU A 222 -14.35 -1.42 -12.09
C LEU A 222 -15.62 -0.60 -12.34
N GLU A 223 -16.26 -0.77 -13.49
CA GLU A 223 -17.52 -0.10 -13.86
C GLU A 223 -18.76 -0.88 -13.39
N ALA A 224 -18.60 -2.15 -13.03
CA ALA A 224 -19.69 -2.98 -12.55
C ALA A 224 -20.28 -2.44 -11.23
N PRO A 225 -21.62 -2.33 -11.11
CA PRO A 225 -22.27 -1.68 -9.98
C PRO A 225 -22.31 -2.54 -8.71
N ASP A 226 -22.02 -3.83 -8.81
CA ASP A 226 -22.06 -4.79 -7.71
C ASP A 226 -20.79 -5.65 -7.65
N ILE A 227 -20.51 -6.23 -6.48
CA ILE A 227 -19.28 -7.00 -6.24
C ILE A 227 -19.18 -8.21 -7.16
N GLU A 228 -20.30 -8.89 -7.44
CA GLU A 228 -20.32 -10.06 -8.31
C GLU A 228 -19.84 -9.71 -9.73
N GLY A 229 -20.35 -8.61 -10.29
CA GLY A 229 -19.97 -8.13 -11.62
C GLY A 229 -18.55 -7.59 -11.69
N ARG A 230 -17.98 -7.14 -10.55
CA ARG A 230 -16.58 -6.69 -10.51
C ARG A 230 -15.59 -7.85 -10.61
N LEU A 231 -15.97 -9.08 -10.27
CA LEU A 231 -15.04 -10.21 -10.28
C LEU A 231 -14.71 -10.63 -11.73
N PRO A 232 -13.42 -10.88 -12.04
CA PRO A 232 -13.02 -11.29 -13.38
C PRO A 232 -13.59 -12.67 -13.74
N ASP A 233 -14.12 -12.80 -14.95
CA ASP A 233 -14.56 -14.07 -15.53
C ASP A 233 -13.43 -14.81 -16.29
N VAL A 234 -12.33 -14.10 -16.56
CA VAL A 234 -11.08 -14.61 -17.15
C VAL A 234 -9.96 -14.75 -16.11
N PRO A 235 -8.90 -15.53 -16.39
CA PRO A 235 -7.70 -15.57 -15.57
C PRO A 235 -7.11 -14.18 -15.30
N SER A 236 -6.74 -13.92 -14.04
CA SER A 236 -5.91 -12.76 -13.66
C SER A 236 -4.47 -12.99 -14.14
N THR A 237 -3.61 -11.96 -14.16
CA THR A 237 -2.23 -12.12 -14.64
C THR A 237 -1.18 -11.55 -13.70
N VAL A 238 0.04 -12.06 -13.79
CA VAL A 238 1.23 -11.43 -13.22
C VAL A 238 2.11 -10.94 -14.36
N GLN A 239 2.48 -9.66 -14.32
CA GLN A 239 3.32 -9.04 -15.33
C GLN A 239 4.61 -8.51 -14.72
N ALA A 240 5.73 -8.83 -15.36
CA ALA A 240 7.03 -8.26 -15.02
C ALA A 240 7.28 -6.97 -15.81
N ILE A 241 7.85 -5.96 -15.16
CA ILE A 241 8.31 -4.71 -15.77
C ILE A 241 9.81 -4.64 -15.54
N LYS A 242 10.61 -4.63 -16.61
CA LYS A 242 12.05 -4.43 -16.50
C LYS A 242 12.34 -2.95 -16.29
N LEU A 243 13.10 -2.63 -15.24
CA LEU A 243 13.34 -1.25 -14.87
C LEU A 243 14.55 -0.66 -15.61
N ALA A 244 14.50 0.65 -15.81
CA ALA A 244 15.66 1.41 -16.21
C ALA A 244 16.78 1.31 -15.15
N ALA A 245 18.00 1.65 -15.53
CA ALA A 245 19.06 1.76 -14.54
C ALA A 245 18.79 2.97 -13.61
N PRO A 246 19.05 2.84 -12.29
CA PRO A 246 19.04 3.97 -11.37
C PRO A 246 19.88 5.15 -11.88
N GLY A 247 19.36 6.37 -11.75
CA GLY A 247 20.04 7.61 -12.14
C GLY A 247 20.14 7.86 -13.65
N ASP A 248 19.47 7.07 -14.48
CA ASP A 248 19.38 7.34 -15.93
C ASP A 248 18.41 8.51 -16.19
N PRO A 249 18.89 9.67 -16.71
CA PRO A 249 18.03 10.82 -17.00
C PRO A 249 17.07 10.56 -18.18
N ARG A 250 17.24 9.45 -18.90
CA ARG A 250 16.36 8.99 -19.97
C ARG A 250 15.76 7.63 -19.62
N ALA A 251 15.52 7.39 -18.34
CA ALA A 251 14.96 6.15 -17.81
C ALA A 251 13.77 5.66 -18.66
N ARG A 252 13.92 4.45 -19.22
CA ARG A 252 12.88 3.75 -19.97
C ARG A 252 12.69 2.36 -19.41
N HIS A 253 11.66 2.22 -18.57
CA HIS A 253 11.13 0.94 -18.16
C HIS A 253 10.53 0.21 -19.37
N ARG A 254 10.57 -1.12 -19.36
CA ARG A 254 10.05 -1.95 -20.45
C ARG A 254 9.01 -2.92 -19.89
N PRO A 255 7.79 -2.95 -20.42
CA PRO A 255 6.88 -4.05 -20.12
C PRO A 255 7.56 -5.35 -20.52
N GLY A 256 7.51 -6.33 -19.63
CA GLY A 256 8.11 -7.64 -19.77
C GLY A 256 7.04 -8.71 -19.98
N PRO A 257 7.41 -9.99 -19.78
CA PRO A 257 6.48 -11.10 -19.94
C PRO A 257 5.34 -11.03 -18.93
N GLU A 258 4.24 -11.64 -19.34
CA GLU A 258 3.02 -11.81 -18.57
C GLU A 258 2.70 -13.30 -18.48
N ALA A 259 2.16 -13.72 -17.35
CA ALA A 259 1.74 -15.09 -17.11
C ALA A 259 0.35 -15.10 -16.49
N ASP A 260 -0.49 -16.01 -16.98
CA ASP A 260 -1.80 -16.25 -16.41
C ASP A 260 -1.66 -16.87 -15.00
N THR A 261 -2.55 -16.45 -14.13
CA THR A 261 -2.80 -17.05 -12.81
C THR A 261 -4.20 -17.66 -12.81
N ASP A 262 -4.76 -18.00 -11.65
CA ASP A 262 -6.18 -18.34 -11.58
C ASP A 262 -7.04 -17.06 -11.52
N ARG A 263 -8.35 -17.21 -11.60
CA ARG A 263 -9.31 -16.11 -11.47
C ARG A 263 -9.18 -15.42 -10.12
N SER A 264 -9.31 -14.11 -10.15
CA SER A 264 -9.38 -13.28 -8.96
C SER A 264 -8.10 -13.30 -8.10
N SER A 265 -6.94 -13.40 -8.74
CA SER A 265 -5.64 -13.37 -8.04
C SER A 265 -5.29 -11.93 -7.65
N GLU A 266 -5.43 -11.62 -6.36
CA GLU A 266 -5.30 -10.27 -5.80
C GLU A 266 -3.86 -9.90 -5.41
N GLY A 267 -3.12 -10.84 -4.82
CA GLY A 267 -1.83 -10.59 -4.19
C GLY A 267 -0.68 -11.32 -4.87
N LEU A 268 0.54 -10.90 -4.56
CA LEU A 268 1.76 -11.60 -4.94
C LEU A 268 2.83 -11.46 -3.85
N ALA A 269 3.73 -12.44 -3.79
CA ALA A 269 4.93 -12.40 -2.96
C ALA A 269 6.14 -12.76 -3.81
N ILE A 270 7.31 -12.27 -3.42
CA ILE A 270 8.56 -12.67 -4.07
C ILE A 270 9.44 -13.28 -2.99
N SER A 271 9.95 -14.47 -3.27
CA SER A 271 10.96 -15.13 -2.42
C SER A 271 12.18 -14.22 -2.17
N PRO A 272 12.85 -14.30 -1.00
CA PRO A 272 13.99 -13.44 -0.70
C PRO A 272 15.16 -13.53 -1.70
N ASP A 273 15.32 -14.66 -2.38
CA ASP A 273 16.34 -14.85 -3.42
C ASP A 273 15.85 -14.47 -4.83
N GLY A 274 14.59 -14.06 -4.96
CA GLY A 274 13.98 -13.60 -6.21
C GLY A 274 13.71 -14.72 -7.21
N ARG A 275 13.78 -16.00 -6.82
CA ARG A 275 13.64 -17.14 -7.75
C ARG A 275 12.20 -17.60 -7.94
N LEU A 276 11.35 -17.33 -6.97
CA LEU A 276 9.93 -17.68 -6.91
C LEU A 276 9.06 -16.44 -6.72
N VAL A 277 7.92 -16.48 -7.39
CA VAL A 277 6.81 -15.52 -7.33
C VAL A 277 5.53 -16.32 -7.19
#